data_AF-A0A526YHI5-F1
#
_entry.id   AF-A0A526YHI5-F1
#
_cell.length_a   1.000
_cell.length_b   1.000
_cell.length_c   1.000
_cell.angle_alpha   90.00
_cell.angle_beta   90.00
_cell.angle_gamma   90.00
#
_symmetry.space_group_name_H-M   'P 1'
#
loop_
_entity.id
_entity.type
_entity.pdbx_description
1 polymer ?
#
loop_
_entity_poly.entity_id
_entity_poly.type
_entity_poly.pdbx_seq_one_letter_code
_entity_poly.pdbx_strand_id
1 'polypeptide(L)'
;SGPGRLHDLFVTHEAMSPGDYKTRGAGLTIRYGYHISPFGIALIMVTDRGLAGLAFSDAGDERAAFADMSGRWPNATYVEDMAATAPYAARIFDPALWRADQPLRVVLIGTDFQVRVWEALLRIPMGKACTYS
;
A
#
# COMPACT_ATOMS: atom_id res chain seq x y z
N SER A 1 -18.83 -24.51 13.05
CA SER A 1 -17.37 -24.62 13.23
C SER A 1 -16.71 -24.80 11.89
N GLY A 2 -15.86 -23.85 11.52
CA GLY A 2 -14.99 -23.89 10.34
C GLY A 2 -14.02 -22.70 10.42
N PRO A 3 -12.76 -22.91 10.81
CA PRO A 3 -11.75 -21.87 10.84
C PRO A 3 -11.13 -21.79 9.44
N GLY A 4 -11.39 -20.73 8.67
CA GLY A 4 -10.76 -20.64 7.35
C GLY A 4 -11.50 -19.71 6.41
N ARG A 5 -10.88 -18.55 6.17
CA ARG A 5 -11.01 -17.66 5.00
C ARG A 5 -10.37 -16.29 5.23
N LEU A 6 -9.78 -16.06 6.41
CA LEU A 6 -8.90 -14.91 6.63
C LEU A 6 -7.54 -15.03 5.91
N HIS A 7 -7.27 -16.19 5.29
CA HIS A 7 -6.02 -16.45 4.57
C HIS A 7 -5.92 -15.76 3.21
N ASP A 8 -7.01 -15.17 2.69
CA ASP A 8 -7.00 -14.49 1.39
C ASP A 8 -6.80 -12.97 1.49
N LEU A 9 -6.50 -12.44 2.69
CA LEU A 9 -5.89 -11.12 2.85
C LEU A 9 -4.40 -11.21 2.48
N PHE A 10 -4.10 -11.65 1.26
CA PHE A 10 -2.72 -11.70 0.81
C PHE A 10 -2.24 -10.27 0.55
N VAL A 11 -1.77 -9.61 1.62
CA VAL A 11 -0.42 -9.06 1.55
C VAL A 11 0.42 -10.21 1.02
N THR A 12 0.73 -10.21 -0.27
CA THR A 12 1.70 -11.17 -0.77
C THR A 12 3.02 -10.68 -0.22
N HIS A 13 3.40 -11.24 0.92
CA HIS A 13 4.68 -11.03 1.55
C HIS A 13 5.74 -11.59 0.62
N GLU A 14 6.20 -10.78 -0.32
CA GLU A 14 7.56 -10.92 -0.77
C GLU A 14 8.39 -10.24 0.31
N ALA A 15 8.79 -11.04 1.31
CA ALA A 15 9.99 -10.69 2.06
C ALA A 15 11.04 -10.39 0.99
N MET A 16 11.49 -9.13 0.93
CA MET A 16 12.58 -8.79 0.03
C MET A 16 13.67 -9.81 0.29
N SER A 17 14.14 -10.48 -0.77
CA SER A 17 15.36 -11.23 -0.62
C SER A 17 16.42 -10.26 -0.09
N PRO A 18 17.41 -10.72 0.70
CA PRO A 18 18.49 -9.84 1.13
C PRO A 18 19.17 -9.08 -0.04
N GLY A 19 19.06 -9.60 -1.27
CA GLY A 19 19.43 -8.94 -2.51
C GLY A 19 18.54 -7.75 -2.86
N ASP A 20 17.21 -7.90 -2.85
CA ASP A 20 16.25 -6.82 -3.15
C ASP A 20 16.34 -5.68 -2.12
N TYR A 21 16.56 -6.02 -0.85
CA TYR A 21 16.79 -5.02 0.20
C TYR A 21 18.11 -4.26 -0.03
N LYS A 22 19.16 -4.95 -0.50
CA LYS A 22 20.44 -4.33 -0.86
C LYS A 22 20.36 -3.46 -2.11
N THR A 23 19.48 -3.80 -3.06
CA THR A 23 19.32 -3.01 -4.29
C THR A 23 18.45 -1.76 -4.08
N ARG A 24 17.79 -1.60 -2.93
CA ARG A 24 16.97 -0.42 -2.55
C ARG A 24 15.95 -0.02 -3.63
N GLY A 25 15.36 -1.01 -4.30
CA GLY A 25 14.38 -0.82 -5.37
C GLY A 25 14.96 -0.83 -6.79
N ALA A 26 16.25 -1.14 -7.00
CA ALA A 26 16.79 -1.21 -8.37
C ALA A 26 16.05 -2.27 -9.20
N GLY A 27 15.58 -1.87 -10.39
CA GLY A 27 14.77 -2.71 -11.27
C GLY A 27 13.26 -2.68 -10.97
N LEU A 28 12.84 -2.05 -9.87
CA LEU A 28 11.43 -1.83 -9.57
C LEU A 28 10.92 -0.57 -10.29
N THR A 29 9.82 -0.70 -11.03
CA THR A 29 9.07 0.45 -11.52
C THR A 29 7.89 0.73 -10.60
N ILE A 30 7.80 1.95 -10.10
CA ILE A 30 6.70 2.43 -9.29
C ILE A 30 5.97 3.52 -10.08
N ARG A 31 4.72 3.23 -10.45
CA ARG A 31 3.81 4.24 -11.01
C ARG A 31 3.14 4.99 -9.87
N TYR A 32 3.06 6.30 -9.95
CA TYR A 32 2.44 7.10 -8.90
C TYR A 32 1.47 8.13 -9.45
N GLY A 33 0.52 8.56 -8.62
CA GLY A 33 -0.42 9.62 -8.97
C GLY A 33 -1.11 10.19 -7.74
N TYR A 34 -1.60 11.41 -7.88
CA TYR A 34 -2.30 12.16 -6.83
C TYR A 34 -3.80 12.13 -7.07
N HIS A 35 -4.59 11.85 -6.03
CA HIS A 35 -6.04 11.68 -6.14
C HIS A 35 -6.74 12.44 -5.01
N ILE A 36 -7.86 13.09 -5.29
CA ILE A 36 -8.70 13.67 -4.24
C ILE A 36 -9.30 12.52 -3.41
N SER A 37 -9.24 12.65 -2.09
CA SER A 37 -9.77 11.67 -1.15
C SER A 37 -10.52 12.35 0.00
N PRO A 38 -11.28 11.58 0.81
CA PRO A 38 -11.88 12.10 2.05
C PRO A 38 -10.87 12.64 3.08
N PHE A 39 -9.57 12.41 2.88
CA PHE A 39 -8.49 12.78 3.80
C PHE A 39 -7.51 13.79 3.20
N GLY A 40 -7.92 14.52 2.14
CA GLY A 40 -7.05 15.43 1.38
C GLY A 40 -6.53 14.80 0.09
N ILE A 41 -5.33 15.20 -0.34
CA ILE A 41 -4.68 14.62 -1.52
C ILE A 41 -4.04 13.28 -1.13
N ALA A 42 -4.43 12.22 -1.81
CA ALA A 42 -3.85 10.90 -1.68
C ALA A 42 -2.78 10.69 -2.76
N LEU A 43 -1.53 10.50 -2.35
CA LEU A 43 -0.49 9.93 -3.20
C LEU A 43 -0.63 8.41 -3.19
N ILE A 44 -0.84 7.83 -4.37
CA ILE A 44 -0.91 6.39 -4.58
C ILE A 44 0.31 5.94 -5.37
N MET A 45 0.94 4.85 -4.93
CA MET A 45 2.11 4.26 -5.56
C MET A 45 1.85 2.78 -5.83
N VAL A 46 2.00 2.35 -7.08
CA VAL A 46 1.70 0.99 -7.52
C VAL A 46 2.88 0.40 -8.27
N THR A 47 3.06 -0.90 -8.10
CA THR A 47 4.00 -1.73 -8.85
C THR A 47 3.20 -2.74 -9.67
N ASP A 48 3.88 -3.50 -10.52
CA ASP A 48 3.27 -4.64 -11.22
C ASP A 48 2.73 -5.71 -10.25
N ARG A 49 3.13 -5.66 -8.97
CA ARG A 49 2.70 -6.58 -7.92
C ARG A 49 1.51 -6.07 -7.12
N GLY A 50 1.15 -4.78 -7.20
CA GLY A 50 0.03 -4.18 -6.47
C GLY A 50 0.36 -2.83 -5.81
N LEU A 51 -0.47 -2.41 -4.85
CA LEU A 51 -0.33 -1.16 -4.11
C LEU A 51 0.92 -1.22 -3.22
N ALA A 52 1.90 -0.36 -3.48
CA ALA A 52 3.16 -0.30 -2.74
C ALA A 52 3.24 0.91 -1.79
N GLY A 53 2.37 1.90 -1.95
CA GLY A 53 2.35 3.07 -1.09
C GLY A 53 1.05 3.84 -1.17
N LEU A 54 0.64 4.36 -0.02
CA LEU A 54 -0.46 5.30 0.15
C LEU A 54 -0.04 6.35 1.17
N ALA A 55 -0.08 7.62 0.80
CA ALA A 55 0.18 8.74 1.70
C ALA A 55 -0.87 9.82 1.51
N PHE A 56 -1.12 10.59 2.56
CA PHE A 56 -2.05 11.71 2.55
C PHE A 56 -1.28 13.01 2.75
N SER A 57 -1.69 14.06 2.04
CA SER A 57 -1.17 15.42 2.20
C SER A 57 -2.27 16.45 2.02
N ASP A 58 -2.05 17.64 2.56
CA ASP A 58 -2.85 18.80 2.20
C ASP A 58 -2.52 19.27 0.77
N ALA A 59 -3.39 20.11 0.21
CA ALA A 59 -3.17 20.70 -1.10
C ALA A 59 -1.93 21.63 -1.07
N GLY A 60 -1.00 21.43 -2.00
CA GLY A 60 0.28 22.12 -2.05
C GLY A 60 1.47 21.35 -1.46
N ASP A 61 1.22 20.28 -0.69
CA ASP A 61 2.25 19.45 -0.07
C ASP A 61 2.55 18.14 -0.83
N GLU A 62 2.00 17.98 -2.03
CA GLU A 62 2.08 16.74 -2.83
C GLU A 62 3.52 16.32 -3.10
N ARG A 63 4.38 17.30 -3.41
CA ARG A 63 5.81 17.05 -3.67
C ARG A 63 6.56 16.58 -2.43
N ALA A 64 6.20 17.09 -1.25
CA ALA A 64 6.81 16.66 0.01
C ALA A 64 6.39 15.23 0.34
N ALA A 65 5.11 14.89 0.15
CA ALA A 65 4.62 13.53 0.31
C ALA A 65 5.32 12.55 -0.65
N PHE A 66 5.51 12.94 -1.92
CA PHE A 66 6.27 12.14 -2.87
C PHE A 66 7.74 12.00 -2.49
N ALA A 67 8.40 13.07 -2.05
CA ALA A 67 9.80 13.01 -1.63
C ALA A 67 10.00 12.07 -0.42
N ASP A 68 9.13 12.13 0.58
CA ASP A 68 9.16 11.21 1.72
C ASP A 68 8.96 9.77 1.27
N MET A 69 7.92 9.51 0.48
CA MET A 69 7.58 8.15 0.02
C MET A 69 8.63 7.56 -0.91
N SER A 70 9.16 8.35 -1.84
CA SER A 70 10.19 7.91 -2.78
C SER A 70 11.55 7.66 -2.09
N GLY A 71 11.83 8.36 -0.99
CA GLY A 71 13.01 8.13 -0.16
C GLY A 71 13.11 6.72 0.44
N ARG A 72 11.99 5.99 0.53
CA ARG A 72 11.97 4.58 0.98
C ARG A 72 12.54 3.62 -0.09
N TRP A 73 12.52 4.04 -1.36
CA TRP A 73 13.01 3.27 -2.50
C TRP A 73 13.84 4.15 -3.45
N PRO A 74 15.03 4.60 -3.02
CA PRO A 74 15.80 5.59 -3.76
C PRO A 74 16.30 5.10 -5.12
N ASN A 75 16.35 3.77 -5.35
CA ASN A 75 16.81 3.21 -6.62
C ASN A 75 15.67 2.70 -7.52
N ALA A 76 14.41 2.90 -7.13
CA ALA A 76 13.27 2.58 -7.98
C ALA A 76 13.13 3.59 -9.13
N THR A 77 12.54 3.14 -10.23
CA THR A 77 12.13 4.02 -11.33
C THR A 77 10.72 4.54 -11.03
N TYR A 78 10.56 5.86 -10.96
CA TYR A 78 9.27 6.49 -10.70
C TYR A 78 8.66 7.04 -11.99
N VAL A 79 7.40 6.72 -12.22
CA VAL A 79 6.63 7.20 -13.37
C VAL A 79 5.35 7.82 -12.87
N GLU A 80 5.14 9.11 -13.14
CA GLU A 80 3.85 9.74 -12.88
C GLU A 80 2.83 9.20 -13.89
N ASP A 81 1.82 8.51 -13.38
CA ASP A 81 0.79 7.85 -14.17
C ASP A 81 -0.51 7.78 -13.36
N MET A 82 -1.29 8.86 -13.47
CA MET A 82 -2.61 8.95 -12.85
C MET A 82 -3.58 7.90 -13.38
N ALA A 83 -3.45 7.50 -14.66
CA ALA A 83 -4.35 6.51 -15.27
C ALA A 83 -4.12 5.12 -14.68
N ALA A 84 -2.86 4.73 -14.43
CA ALA A 84 -2.52 3.48 -13.77
C ALA A 84 -2.96 3.43 -12.29
N THR A 85 -2.99 4.58 -11.62
CA THR A 85 -3.32 4.67 -10.18
C THR A 85 -4.80 4.95 -9.89
N ALA A 86 -5.56 5.49 -10.85
CA ALA A 86 -6.98 5.80 -10.68
C ALA A 86 -7.86 4.59 -10.27
N PRO A 87 -7.68 3.38 -10.84
CA PRO A 87 -8.44 2.20 -10.39
C PRO A 87 -8.18 1.85 -8.92
N TYR A 88 -6.95 2.08 -8.42
CA TYR A 88 -6.61 1.89 -7.02
C TYR A 88 -7.29 2.94 -6.15
N ALA A 89 -7.24 4.21 -6.55
CA ALA A 89 -7.90 5.30 -5.83
C ALA A 89 -9.40 5.03 -5.64
N ALA A 90 -10.08 4.65 -6.73
CA ALA A 90 -11.49 4.32 -6.71
C ALA A 90 -11.78 3.19 -5.73
N ARG A 91 -11.01 2.09 -5.77
CA ARG A 91 -11.21 0.95 -4.85
C ARG A 91 -10.87 1.25 -3.39
N ILE A 92 -9.98 2.19 -3.11
CA ILE A 92 -9.59 2.58 -1.75
C ILE A 92 -10.65 3.49 -1.12
N PHE A 93 -11.16 4.46 -1.89
CA PHE A 93 -11.97 5.54 -1.34
C PHE A 93 -13.47 5.46 -1.66
N ASP A 94 -13.90 4.62 -2.60
CA ASP A 94 -15.31 4.35 -2.88
C ASP A 94 -15.76 3.05 -2.20
N PRO A 95 -16.54 3.12 -1.10
CA PRO A 95 -17.05 1.93 -0.42
C PRO A 95 -17.92 1.04 -1.31
N ALA A 96 -18.56 1.58 -2.36
CA ALA A 96 -19.38 0.80 -3.29
C ALA A 96 -18.53 -0.12 -4.18
N LEU A 97 -17.23 0.14 -4.31
CA LEU A 97 -16.28 -0.68 -5.06
C LEU A 97 -15.53 -1.68 -4.17
N TRP A 98 -15.82 -1.72 -2.87
CA TRP A 98 -15.26 -2.72 -1.98
C TRP A 98 -15.80 -4.12 -2.28
N ARG A 99 -14.90 -5.10 -2.33
CA ARG A 99 -15.20 -6.51 -2.64
C ARG A 99 -14.37 -7.41 -1.75
N ALA A 100 -15.03 -8.16 -0.87
CA ALA A 100 -14.39 -9.10 0.04
C ALA A 100 -13.67 -10.25 -0.69
N ASP A 101 -14.22 -10.67 -1.83
CA ASP A 101 -13.74 -11.75 -2.68
C ASP A 101 -12.59 -11.32 -3.62
N GLN A 102 -12.34 -10.01 -3.74
CA GLN A 102 -11.27 -9.46 -4.57
C GLN A 102 -10.52 -8.38 -3.80
N PRO A 103 -9.83 -8.68 -2.69
CA PRO A 103 -9.14 -7.66 -1.90
C PRO A 103 -8.09 -6.91 -2.74
N LEU A 104 -7.80 -5.67 -2.35
CA LEU A 104 -6.70 -4.93 -2.96
C LEU A 104 -5.38 -5.59 -2.56
N ARG A 105 -4.55 -5.96 -3.52
CA ARG A 105 -3.23 -6.52 -3.24
C ARG A 105 -2.29 -5.42 -2.77
N VAL A 106 -1.86 -5.52 -1.51
CA VAL A 106 -0.90 -4.59 -0.92
C VAL A 106 0.48 -5.26 -0.86
N VAL A 107 1.48 -4.56 -1.37
CA VAL A 107 2.88 -4.97 -1.40
C VAL A 107 3.58 -4.18 -0.29
N LEU A 108 3.75 -4.82 0.85
CA LEU A 108 4.38 -4.21 2.02
C LEU A 108 5.78 -4.77 2.21
N ILE A 109 6.68 -3.91 2.65
CA ILE A 109 8.03 -4.28 3.06
C ILE A 109 8.30 -3.74 4.44
N GLY A 110 8.70 -4.64 5.32
CA GLY A 110 9.08 -4.34 6.68
C GLY A 110 9.86 -5.48 7.28
N THR A 111 10.33 -5.26 8.50
CA THR A 111 10.92 -6.29 9.35
C THR A 111 9.88 -7.36 9.68
N ASP A 112 10.34 -8.55 10.09
CA ASP A 112 9.45 -9.63 10.56
C ASP A 112 8.46 -9.13 11.64
N PHE A 113 8.91 -8.21 12.50
CA PHE A 113 8.06 -7.59 13.50
C PHE A 113 6.98 -6.69 12.88
N GLN A 114 7.35 -5.81 11.95
CA GLN A 114 6.38 -4.94 11.26
C GLN A 114 5.34 -5.75 10.49
N VAL A 115 5.77 -6.82 9.82
CA VAL A 115 4.89 -7.76 9.13
C VAL A 115 3.86 -8.37 10.08
N ARG A 116 4.30 -8.91 11.22
CA ARG A 116 3.38 -9.47 12.23
C ARG A 116 2.39 -8.43 12.77
N VAL A 117 2.82 -7.18 12.94
CA VAL A 117 1.94 -6.08 13.33
C VAL A 117 0.88 -5.83 12.26
N TRP A 118 1.24 -5.78 10.98
CA TRP A 118 0.27 -5.60 9.90
C TRP A 118 -0.71 -6.76 9.78
N GLU A 119 -0.24 -8.00 9.91
CA GLU A 119 -1.11 -9.18 9.95
C GLU A 119 -2.11 -9.10 11.11
N ALA A 120 -1.70 -8.60 12.27
CA ALA A 120 -2.58 -8.39 13.41
C ALA A 120 -3.62 -7.29 13.13
N LEU A 121 -3.21 -6.17 12.51
CA LEU A 121 -4.13 -5.09 12.13
C LEU A 121 -5.21 -5.57 11.15
N LEU A 122 -4.83 -6.39 10.17
CA LEU A 122 -5.75 -6.96 9.18
C LEU A 122 -6.78 -7.93 9.77
N ARG A 123 -6.57 -8.41 11.00
CA ARG A 123 -7.50 -9.28 11.73
C ARG A 123 -8.56 -8.50 12.51
N ILE A 124 -8.39 -7.19 12.70
CA ILE A 124 -9.33 -6.37 13.45
C ILE A 124 -10.63 -6.25 12.63
N PRO A 125 -11.79 -6.69 13.16
CA PRO A 125 -13.04 -6.55 12.43
C PRO A 125 -13.39 -5.08 12.19
N MET A 126 -14.06 -4.81 11.06
CA MET A 126 -14.53 -3.46 10.74
C MET A 126 -15.36 -2.88 11.90
N GLY A 127 -15.09 -1.62 12.25
CA GLY A 127 -15.76 -0.92 13.35
C GLY A 127 -15.35 -1.38 14.76
N LYS A 128 -14.29 -2.18 14.88
CA LYS A 128 -13.68 -2.56 16.17
C LYS A 128 -12.32 -1.92 16.34
N ALA A 129 -11.87 -1.86 17.60
CA ALA A 129 -10.55 -1.40 17.98
C ALA A 129 -9.88 -2.42 18.90
N CYS A 130 -8.55 -2.40 18.94
CA CYS A 130 -7.72 -3.22 19.82
C CYS A 130 -6.72 -2.31 20.58
N THR A 131 -6.25 -2.75 21.74
CA THR A 131 -5.18 -2.09 22.49
C THR A 131 -3.81 -2.49 21.95
N TYR A 132 -2.81 -1.63 22.18
CA TYR A 132 -1.41 -1.96 21.90
C TYR A 132 -0.80 -2.96 22.91
N SER A 133 -1.35 -2.98 24.13
CA SER A 133 -0.96 -3.86 25.25
C SER A 133 -1.75 -5.16 25.26
#